data_AF-A0A9D2AKS9-F1
#
_entry.id   AF-A0A9D2AKS9-F1
#
_cell.length_a   1.000
_cell.length_b   1.000
_cell.length_c   1.000
_cell.angle_alpha   90.00
_cell.angle_beta   90.00
_cell.angle_gamma   90.00
#
_symmetry.space_group_name_H-M   'P 1'
#
loop_
_entity.id
_entity.type
_entity.pdbx_description
1 polymer ?
#
loop_
_entity_poly.entity_id
_entity_poly.type
_entity_poly.pdbx_seq_one_letter_code
_entity_poly.pdbx_strand_id
1 'polypeptide(L)'
;MRLTDTPASLQTLAYILSSALVSLFVQVIVFAIMAGYFAAVDHLHIPADRLLKMGCFFVLGAMTATLLNALIVQFIHSSTTFSRLSAIIGAAAGFAVATYMPYGGLTSHAQSLVKLVPNSYEAIALRDLFLQGQLPSNGKSELLSYLGAQIKIHGYLLSRRDCLYLLLGVTIILTIIVITVATVTDRNR
;
A
#
# COMPACT_ATOMS: atom_id res chain seq x y z
N MET A 1 24.70 10.61 -23.71
CA MET A 1 24.94 12.00 -23.28
C MET A 1 23.92 12.36 -22.21
N ARG A 2 24.37 12.63 -20.98
CA ARG A 2 23.55 13.30 -19.96
C ARG A 2 23.49 14.78 -20.32
N LEU A 3 22.28 15.35 -20.44
CA LEU A 3 22.06 16.76 -20.79
C LEU A 3 22.05 17.69 -19.56
N THR A 4 22.09 17.13 -18.34
CA THR A 4 22.12 17.87 -17.07
C THR A 4 23.17 17.27 -16.14
N ASP A 5 23.94 18.12 -15.44
CA ASP A 5 24.97 17.77 -14.43
C ASP A 5 24.39 17.20 -13.12
N THR A 6 23.22 16.57 -13.20
CA THR A 6 22.55 15.99 -12.02
C THR A 6 22.86 14.50 -11.90
N PRO A 7 23.28 14.02 -10.71
CA PRO A 7 23.57 12.60 -10.50
C PRO A 7 22.30 11.76 -10.67
N ALA A 8 22.40 10.54 -11.21
CA ALA A 8 21.22 9.69 -11.45
C ALA A 8 20.44 9.40 -10.18
N SER A 9 21.15 9.20 -9.06
CA SER A 9 20.52 8.95 -7.76
C SER A 9 19.58 10.09 -7.35
N LEU A 10 19.95 11.34 -7.63
CA LEU A 10 19.13 12.50 -7.34
C LEU A 10 17.90 12.56 -8.26
N GLN A 11 18.06 12.25 -9.55
CA GLN A 11 16.92 12.18 -10.49
C GLN A 11 15.92 11.09 -10.06
N THR A 12 16.41 9.91 -9.69
CA THR A 12 15.58 8.80 -9.19
C THR A 12 14.86 9.18 -7.89
N LEU A 13 15.56 9.82 -6.95
CA LEU A 13 14.95 10.27 -5.70
C LEU A 13 13.85 11.31 -5.93
N ALA A 14 14.11 12.32 -6.78
CA ALA A 14 13.13 13.33 -7.14
C ALA A 14 11.89 12.71 -7.81
N TYR A 15 12.11 11.73 -8.69
CA TYR A 15 11.02 10.98 -9.33
C TYR A 15 10.20 10.22 -8.30
N ILE A 16 10.82 9.44 -7.41
CA ILE A 16 10.14 8.68 -6.35
C ILE A 16 9.33 9.61 -5.45
N LEU A 17 9.92 10.74 -5.03
CA LEU A 17 9.23 11.68 -4.15
C LEU A 17 8.02 12.32 -4.86
N SER A 18 8.18 12.74 -6.11
CA SER A 18 7.09 13.30 -6.92
C SER A 18 5.97 12.28 -7.14
N SER A 19 6.31 11.05 -7.54
CA SER A 19 5.33 9.98 -7.75
C SER A 19 4.56 9.64 -6.47
N ALA A 20 5.23 9.61 -5.31
CA ALA A 20 4.57 9.33 -4.05
C ALA A 20 3.66 10.48 -3.59
N LEU A 21 4.03 11.73 -3.84
CA LEU A 21 3.16 12.89 -3.59
C LEU A 21 1.89 12.81 -4.45
N VAL A 22 2.03 12.48 -5.73
CA VAL A 22 0.87 12.28 -6.62
C VAL A 22 0.01 11.11 -6.14
N SER A 23 0.62 9.98 -5.75
CA SER A 23 -0.10 8.83 -5.20
C SER A 23 -0.88 9.20 -3.93
N LEU A 24 -0.24 9.93 -3.01
CA LEU A 24 -0.86 10.40 -1.78
C LEU A 24 -2.03 11.36 -2.07
N PHE A 25 -1.87 12.25 -3.04
CA PHE A 25 -2.91 13.19 -3.44
C PHE A 25 -4.15 12.47 -3.96
N VAL A 26 -3.99 11.52 -4.89
CA VAL A 26 -5.10 10.71 -5.40
C VAL A 26 -5.76 9.91 -4.27
N GLN A 27 -4.97 9.33 -3.37
CA GLN A 27 -5.46 8.58 -2.22
C GLN A 27 -6.31 9.44 -1.27
N VAL A 28 -5.87 10.68 -0.99
CA VAL A 28 -6.64 11.64 -0.18
C VAL A 28 -7.95 12.04 -0.88
N ILE A 29 -7.94 12.25 -2.19
CA ILE A 29 -9.16 12.57 -2.95
C ILE A 29 -10.18 11.43 -2.83
N VAL A 30 -9.77 10.19 -3.12
CA VAL A 30 -10.67 9.03 -3.05
C VAL A 30 -11.21 8.86 -1.63
N PHE A 31 -10.34 9.02 -0.63
CA PHE A 31 -10.76 8.99 0.77
C PHE A 31 -11.78 10.08 1.09
N ALA A 32 -11.55 11.33 0.68
CA ALA A 32 -12.47 12.44 0.94
C ALA A 32 -13.84 12.22 0.31
N ILE A 33 -13.89 11.72 -0.93
CA ILE A 33 -15.13 11.38 -1.63
C ILE A 33 -15.89 10.30 -0.87
N MET A 34 -15.22 9.19 -0.51
CA MET A 34 -15.87 8.07 0.17
C MET A 34 -16.26 8.39 1.61
N ALA A 35 -15.43 9.14 2.33
CA ALA A 35 -15.77 9.62 3.67
C ALA A 35 -16.99 10.56 3.63
N GLY A 36 -17.08 11.45 2.63
CA GLY A 36 -18.25 12.29 2.42
C GLY A 36 -19.50 11.49 2.10
N TYR A 37 -19.37 10.46 1.24
CA TYR A 37 -20.47 9.54 0.93
C TYR A 37 -20.98 8.80 2.17
N PHE A 38 -20.09 8.19 2.96
CA PHE A 38 -20.48 7.47 4.18
C PHE A 38 -21.03 8.39 5.29
N ALA A 39 -20.56 9.63 5.37
CA ALA A 39 -21.13 10.62 6.29
C ALA A 39 -22.57 10.99 5.89
N ALA A 40 -22.86 11.09 4.58
CA ALA A 40 -24.17 11.46 4.06
C ALA A 40 -25.19 10.30 4.13
N VAL A 41 -24.77 9.07 3.80
CA VAL A 41 -25.66 7.91 3.68
C VAL A 41 -25.76 7.11 4.97
N ASP A 42 -24.63 6.83 5.62
CA ASP A 42 -24.55 5.93 6.77
C ASP A 42 -24.38 6.68 8.10
N HIS A 43 -24.36 8.02 8.06
CA HIS A 43 -24.10 8.89 9.20
C HIS A 43 -22.78 8.55 9.94
N LEU A 44 -21.83 7.95 9.22
CA LEU A 44 -20.57 7.49 9.78
C LEU A 44 -19.60 8.67 9.88
N HIS A 45 -19.24 9.00 11.13
CA HIS A 45 -18.28 10.06 11.42
C HIS A 45 -16.97 9.45 11.93
N ILE A 46 -15.87 9.74 11.23
CA ILE A 46 -14.53 9.29 11.63
C ILE A 46 -13.93 10.36 12.55
N PRO A 47 -13.63 10.04 13.82
CA PRO A 47 -13.05 10.98 14.76
C PRO A 47 -11.63 11.37 14.32
N ALA A 48 -11.23 12.58 14.70
CA ALA A 48 -9.95 13.18 14.29
C ALA A 48 -8.72 12.33 14.68
N ASP A 49 -8.78 11.62 15.81
CA ASP A 49 -7.69 10.74 16.25
C ASP A 49 -7.47 9.56 15.29
N ARG A 50 -8.56 9.04 14.68
CA ARG A 50 -8.49 7.99 13.68
C ARG A 50 -8.02 8.54 12.34
N LEU A 51 -8.47 9.72 11.93
CA LEU A 51 -7.98 10.39 10.73
C LEU A 51 -6.46 10.58 10.74
N LEU A 52 -5.90 11.00 11.87
CA LEU A 52 -4.44 11.18 12.01
C LEU A 52 -3.70 9.84 11.84
N LYS A 53 -4.21 8.76 12.45
CA LYS A 53 -3.64 7.41 12.31
C LYS A 53 -3.72 6.91 10.86
N MET A 54 -4.85 7.12 10.19
CA MET A 54 -5.04 6.76 8.78
C MET A 54 -4.07 7.55 7.87
N GLY A 55 -3.86 8.84 8.15
CA GLY A 55 -2.91 9.67 7.40
C GLY A 55 -1.47 9.14 7.45
N CYS A 56 -1.05 8.60 8.60
CA CYS A 56 0.27 7.92 8.69
C CYS A 56 0.36 6.72 7.75
N PHE A 57 -0.69 5.89 7.70
CA PHE A 57 -0.77 4.76 6.77
C PHE A 57 -0.84 5.21 5.31
N PHE A 58 -1.52 6.31 4.99
CA PHE A 58 -1.56 6.84 3.62
C PHE A 58 -0.16 7.24 3.12
N VAL A 59 0.61 7.95 3.96
CA VAL A 59 1.97 8.37 3.59
C VAL A 59 2.87 7.15 3.39
N LEU A 60 2.86 6.20 4.33
CA LEU A 60 3.66 4.98 4.23
C LEU A 60 3.23 4.08 3.08
N GLY A 61 1.93 3.96 2.85
CA GLY A 61 1.32 3.21 1.76
C GLY A 61 1.72 3.74 0.39
N ALA A 62 1.58 5.06 0.19
CA ALA A 62 1.98 5.75 -1.03
C ALA A 62 3.48 5.61 -1.29
N MET A 63 4.33 5.77 -0.27
CA MET A 63 5.77 5.54 -0.37
C MET A 63 6.10 4.10 -0.75
N THR A 64 5.51 3.12 -0.04
CA THR A 64 5.79 1.69 -0.27
C THR A 64 5.37 1.25 -1.67
N ALA A 65 4.17 1.64 -2.12
CA ALA A 65 3.68 1.33 -3.45
C ALA A 65 4.56 1.97 -4.53
N THR A 66 4.97 3.23 -4.33
CA THR A 66 5.85 3.94 -5.26
C THR A 66 7.22 3.26 -5.37
N LEU A 67 7.83 2.89 -4.24
CA LEU A 67 9.12 2.20 -4.22
C LEU A 67 9.05 0.80 -4.85
N LEU A 68 7.97 0.06 -4.56
CA LEU A 68 7.74 -1.25 -5.16
C LEU A 68 7.59 -1.13 -6.68
N ASN A 69 6.80 -0.19 -7.16
CA ASN A 69 6.65 0.07 -8.59
C ASN A 69 7.96 0.54 -9.23
N ALA A 70 8.72 1.44 -8.57
CA ALA A 70 10.02 1.89 -9.06
C ALA A 70 11.00 0.72 -9.22
N LEU A 71 11.03 -0.21 -8.27
CA LEU A 71 11.85 -1.41 -8.34
C LEU A 71 11.44 -2.32 -9.50
N ILE A 72 10.14 -2.55 -9.70
CA ILE A 72 9.64 -3.37 -10.82
C ILE A 72 10.01 -2.74 -12.17
N VAL A 73 9.77 -1.43 -12.30
CA VAL A 73 9.98 -0.69 -13.56
C VAL A 73 11.46 -0.58 -13.92
N GLN A 74 12.37 -0.63 -12.94
CA GLN A 74 13.81 -0.54 -13.17
C GLN A 74 14.36 -1.62 -14.13
N PHE A 75 13.70 -2.78 -14.20
CA PHE A 75 14.07 -3.89 -15.08
C PHE A 75 13.40 -3.84 -16.46
N ILE A 76 12.65 -2.78 -16.77
CA ILE A 76 11.88 -2.65 -18.00
C ILE A 76 12.54 -1.62 -18.92
N HIS A 77 12.92 -2.05 -20.12
CA HIS A 77 13.62 -1.19 -21.08
C HIS A 77 12.77 -0.78 -22.30
N SER A 78 11.48 -1.15 -22.35
CA SER A 78 10.58 -0.86 -23.47
C SER A 78 9.23 -0.31 -22.97
N SER A 79 8.75 0.76 -23.61
CA SER A 79 7.45 1.36 -23.33
C SER A 79 6.30 0.37 -23.56
N THR A 80 6.39 -0.49 -24.58
CA THR A 80 5.38 -1.54 -24.85
C THR A 80 5.32 -2.54 -23.70
N THR A 81 6.46 -2.96 -23.16
CA THR A 81 6.51 -3.90 -22.03
C THR A 81 5.98 -3.25 -20.76
N PHE A 82 6.36 -1.99 -20.51
CA PHE A 82 5.85 -1.21 -19.38
C PHE A 82 4.33 -1.07 -19.41
N SER A 83 3.74 -0.70 -20.55
CA SER A 83 2.29 -0.55 -20.68
C SER A 83 1.55 -1.87 -20.46
N ARG A 84 2.06 -2.99 -21.00
CA ARG A 84 1.46 -4.32 -20.79
C ARG A 84 1.52 -4.74 -19.32
N LEU A 85 2.66 -4.55 -18.66
CA LEU A 85 2.81 -4.89 -17.24
C LEU A 85 1.91 -4.01 -16.37
N SER A 86 1.82 -2.72 -16.67
CA SER A 86 0.98 -1.77 -15.94
C SER A 86 -0.49 -2.17 -16.00
N ALA A 87 -0.97 -2.65 -17.15
CA ALA A 87 -2.33 -3.17 -17.29
C ALA A 87 -2.57 -4.41 -16.40
N ILE A 88 -1.61 -5.34 -16.34
CA ILE A 88 -1.70 -6.54 -15.50
C ILE A 88 -1.70 -6.17 -14.02
N ILE A 89 -0.76 -5.33 -13.58
CA ILE A 89 -0.68 -4.86 -12.20
C ILE A 89 -1.96 -4.13 -11.82
N GLY A 90 -2.47 -3.25 -12.69
CA GLY A 90 -3.72 -2.53 -12.47
C GLY A 90 -4.92 -3.46 -12.27
N ALA A 91 -5.06 -4.50 -13.11
CA ALA A 91 -6.11 -5.49 -12.96
C ALA A 91 -5.98 -6.35 -11.70
N ALA A 92 -4.74 -6.69 -11.31
CA ALA A 92 -4.46 -7.54 -10.15
C ALA A 92 -4.44 -6.79 -8.81
N ALA A 93 -4.22 -5.47 -8.80
CA ALA A 93 -3.94 -4.70 -7.59
C ALA A 93 -5.05 -4.82 -6.53
N GLY A 94 -6.33 -4.75 -6.93
CA GLY A 94 -7.44 -4.88 -5.99
C GLY A 94 -7.59 -6.28 -5.40
N PHE A 95 -7.19 -7.33 -6.12
CA PHE A 95 -7.13 -8.70 -5.59
C PHE A 95 -5.92 -8.92 -4.70
N ALA A 96 -4.79 -8.30 -5.05
CA ALA A 96 -3.53 -8.41 -4.34
C ALA A 96 -3.62 -7.97 -2.86
N VAL A 97 -4.56 -7.07 -2.53
CA VAL A 97 -4.81 -6.59 -1.15
C VAL A 97 -6.19 -7.00 -0.60
N ALA A 98 -6.88 -7.93 -1.26
CA ALA A 98 -8.23 -8.40 -0.90
C ALA A 98 -9.29 -7.28 -0.81
N THR A 99 -9.27 -6.31 -1.73
CA THR A 99 -10.29 -5.23 -1.80
C THR A 99 -11.55 -5.67 -2.53
N TYR A 100 -11.43 -6.50 -3.58
CA TYR A 100 -12.60 -6.94 -4.37
C TYR A 100 -13.38 -8.10 -3.75
N MET A 101 -12.81 -8.79 -2.76
CA MET A 101 -13.46 -9.90 -2.05
C MET A 101 -12.99 -9.95 -0.60
N PRO A 102 -13.83 -10.41 0.36
CA PRO A 102 -13.42 -10.59 1.75
C PRO A 102 -12.24 -11.56 1.86
N TYR A 103 -11.24 -11.19 2.67
CA TYR A 103 -10.03 -11.98 2.87
C TYR A 103 -10.32 -13.42 3.31
N GLY A 104 -11.25 -13.62 4.24
CA GLY A 104 -11.63 -14.95 4.73
C GLY A 104 -12.35 -15.83 3.71
N GLY A 105 -12.88 -15.25 2.63
CA GLY A 105 -13.46 -15.99 1.52
C GLY A 105 -12.43 -16.49 0.49
N LEU A 106 -11.16 -16.08 0.61
CA LEU A 106 -10.10 -16.48 -0.30
C LEU A 106 -9.56 -17.87 0.03
N THR A 107 -9.08 -18.58 -1.00
CA THR A 107 -8.32 -19.82 -0.83
C THR A 107 -7.01 -19.58 -0.07
N SER A 108 -6.45 -20.61 0.57
CA SER A 108 -5.19 -20.53 1.31
C SER A 108 -4.03 -19.94 0.49
N HIS A 109 -3.97 -20.27 -0.80
CA HIS A 109 -2.97 -19.75 -1.74
C HIS A 109 -3.17 -18.25 -2.00
N ALA A 110 -4.40 -17.82 -2.28
CA ALA A 110 -4.70 -16.40 -2.48
C ALA A 110 -4.47 -15.57 -1.21
N GLN A 111 -4.81 -16.11 -0.02
CA GLN A 111 -4.49 -15.49 1.26
C GLN A 111 -2.98 -15.32 1.49
N SER A 112 -2.17 -16.25 0.98
CA SER A 112 -0.70 -16.18 1.07
C SER A 112 -0.14 -15.11 0.14
N LEU A 113 -0.72 -14.94 -1.06
CA LEU A 113 -0.37 -13.84 -1.97
C LEU A 113 -0.69 -12.48 -1.34
N VAL A 114 -1.86 -12.34 -0.72
CA VAL A 114 -2.24 -11.10 -0.02
C VAL A 114 -1.22 -10.77 1.07
N LYS A 115 -0.80 -11.75 1.87
CA LYS A 115 0.23 -11.57 2.91
C LYS A 115 1.60 -11.17 2.35
N LEU A 116 1.91 -11.52 1.11
CA LEU A 116 3.19 -11.17 0.47
C LEU A 116 3.23 -9.70 0.00
N VAL A 117 2.07 -9.14 -0.33
CA VAL A 117 1.97 -7.78 -0.88
C VAL A 117 2.09 -6.75 0.25
N PRO A 118 3.10 -5.86 0.23
CA PRO A 118 3.34 -4.92 1.34
C PRO A 118 2.16 -4.01 1.66
N ASN A 119 1.48 -3.47 0.64
CA ASN A 119 0.31 -2.62 0.82
C ASN A 119 -0.91 -3.35 1.40
N SER A 120 -0.88 -4.67 1.55
CA SER A 120 -1.91 -5.39 2.31
C SER A 120 -1.89 -5.00 3.78
N TYR A 121 -0.72 -4.71 4.36
CA TYR A 121 -0.61 -4.26 5.76
C TYR A 121 -1.21 -2.88 5.99
N GLU A 122 -1.13 -2.00 4.98
CA GLU A 122 -1.87 -0.74 4.95
C GLU A 122 -3.39 -1.02 4.92
N ALA A 123 -3.86 -1.87 3.99
CA ALA A 123 -5.28 -2.18 3.85
C ALA A 123 -5.88 -2.79 5.14
N ILE A 124 -5.17 -3.72 5.78
CA ILE A 124 -5.57 -4.32 7.07
C ILE A 124 -5.73 -3.24 8.14
N ALA A 125 -4.73 -2.35 8.28
CA ALA A 125 -4.76 -1.31 9.30
C ALA A 125 -5.85 -0.26 9.06
N LEU A 126 -6.09 0.11 7.80
CA LEU A 126 -7.17 1.02 7.43
C LEU A 126 -8.54 0.39 7.69
N ARG A 127 -8.75 -0.90 7.36
CA ARG A 127 -9.99 -1.62 7.69
C ARG A 127 -10.23 -1.68 9.21
N ASP A 128 -9.20 -1.99 10.00
CA ASP A 128 -9.29 -1.98 11.47
C ASP A 128 -9.71 -0.60 12.01
N LEU A 129 -9.07 0.47 11.54
CA LEU A 129 -9.40 1.85 11.95
C LEU A 129 -10.82 2.24 11.55
N PHE A 130 -11.28 1.85 10.36
CA PHE A 130 -12.62 2.17 9.86
C PHE A 130 -13.71 1.44 10.65
N LEU A 131 -13.52 0.14 10.89
CA LEU A 131 -14.47 -0.74 11.58
C LEU A 131 -14.40 -0.60 13.11
N GLN A 132 -13.43 0.15 13.64
CA GLN A 132 -13.29 0.36 15.08
C GLN A 132 -14.56 0.99 15.65
N GLY A 133 -15.24 0.25 16.54
CA GLY A 133 -16.47 0.69 17.21
C GLY A 133 -17.75 0.46 16.41
N GLN A 134 -17.67 -0.10 15.19
CA GLN A 134 -18.84 -0.29 14.31
C GLN A 134 -19.44 -1.70 14.39
N LEU A 135 -18.73 -2.67 14.95
CA LEU A 135 -19.14 -4.08 14.97
C LEU A 135 -19.69 -4.51 16.34
N PRO A 136 -20.77 -5.31 16.38
CA PRO A 136 -21.30 -5.87 17.61
C PRO A 136 -20.28 -6.80 18.29
N SER A 137 -20.34 -6.92 19.61
CA SER A 137 -19.38 -7.73 20.39
C SER A 137 -19.41 -9.21 20.02
N ASN A 138 -20.60 -9.73 19.69
CA ASN A 138 -20.79 -11.13 19.32
C ASN A 138 -20.25 -11.37 17.90
N GLY A 139 -19.36 -12.35 17.74
CA GLY A 139 -18.78 -12.70 16.44
C GLY A 139 -17.78 -11.69 15.88
N LYS A 140 -17.45 -10.62 16.62
CA LYS A 140 -16.55 -9.54 16.15
C LYS A 140 -15.22 -10.06 15.59
N SER A 141 -14.57 -10.98 16.29
CA SER A 141 -13.26 -11.50 15.89
C SER A 141 -13.33 -12.31 14.59
N GLU A 142 -14.39 -13.07 14.39
CA GLU A 142 -14.62 -13.87 13.19
C GLU A 142 -14.89 -12.94 12.01
N LEU A 143 -15.76 -11.95 12.19
CA LEU A 143 -16.08 -10.96 11.16
C LEU A 143 -14.86 -10.12 10.76
N LEU A 144 -14.06 -9.66 11.73
CA LEU A 144 -12.82 -8.92 11.45
C LEU A 144 -11.81 -9.77 10.67
N SER A 145 -11.73 -11.07 10.99
CA SER A 145 -10.87 -12.01 10.25
C SER A 145 -11.39 -12.23 8.83
N TYR A 146 -12.70 -12.39 8.67
CA TYR A 146 -13.36 -12.56 7.38
C TYR A 146 -13.18 -11.34 6.47
N LEU A 147 -13.35 -10.13 7.01
CA LEU A 147 -13.15 -8.87 6.28
C LEU A 147 -11.66 -8.55 6.02
N GLY A 148 -10.73 -9.26 6.64
CA GLY A 148 -9.30 -8.97 6.53
C GLY A 148 -8.86 -7.70 7.25
N ALA A 149 -9.59 -7.30 8.29
CA ALA A 149 -9.20 -6.25 9.23
C ALA A 149 -8.26 -6.79 10.33
N GLN A 150 -8.25 -8.11 10.52
CA GLN A 150 -7.30 -8.80 11.38
C GLN A 150 -6.82 -10.07 10.68
N ILE A 151 -5.49 -10.23 10.54
CA ILE A 151 -4.90 -11.37 9.83
C ILE A 151 -3.86 -12.03 10.73
N LYS A 152 -3.76 -13.36 10.65
CA LYS A 152 -2.74 -14.15 11.35
C LYS A 152 -1.58 -14.52 10.42
N ILE A 153 -0.35 -14.32 10.88
CA ILE A 153 0.87 -14.84 10.27
C ILE A 153 1.44 -15.91 11.21
N HIS A 154 1.54 -17.15 10.73
CA HIS A 154 2.03 -18.29 11.52
C HIS A 154 1.39 -18.41 12.92
N GLY A 155 0.08 -18.14 13.02
CA GLY A 155 -0.66 -18.17 14.30
C GLY A 155 -0.63 -16.87 15.11
N TYR A 156 0.29 -15.95 14.84
CA TYR A 156 0.35 -14.64 15.47
C TYR A 156 -0.63 -13.66 14.82
N LEU A 157 -1.55 -13.10 15.62
CA LEU A 157 -2.53 -12.10 15.17
C LEU A 157 -1.86 -10.74 15.05
N LEU A 158 -1.86 -10.16 13.86
CA LEU A 158 -1.26 -8.85 13.64
C LEU A 158 -2.10 -7.77 14.31
N SER A 159 -1.45 -7.00 15.18
CA SER A 159 -1.98 -5.73 15.65
C SER A 159 -1.78 -4.63 14.61
N ARG A 160 -2.50 -3.52 14.76
CA ARG A 160 -2.26 -2.31 13.97
C ARG A 160 -0.83 -1.80 14.07
N ARG A 161 -0.17 -1.98 15.23
CA ARG A 161 1.23 -1.60 15.42
C ARG A 161 2.16 -2.52 14.64
N ASP A 162 1.85 -3.82 14.59
CA ASP A 162 2.62 -4.78 13.79
C ASP A 162 2.52 -4.44 12.30
N CYS A 163 1.32 -4.09 11.82
CA CYS A 163 1.13 -3.63 10.45
C CYS A 163 1.95 -2.37 10.15
N LEU A 164 1.99 -1.41 11.10
CA LEU A 164 2.81 -0.21 10.98
C LEU A 164 4.30 -0.54 10.88
N TYR A 165 4.81 -1.39 11.78
CA TYR A 165 6.23 -1.77 11.80
C TYR A 165 6.63 -2.59 10.56
N LEU A 166 5.77 -3.51 10.11
CA LEU A 166 5.98 -4.27 8.89
C LEU A 166 6.04 -3.36 7.66
N LEU A 167 5.09 -2.42 7.55
CA LEU A 167 5.05 -1.49 6.44
C LEU A 167 6.30 -0.58 6.45
N LEU A 168 6.64 0.03 7.59
CA LEU A 168 7.86 0.83 7.77
C LEU A 168 9.13 0.05 7.41
N GLY A 169 9.26 -1.18 7.93
CA GLY A 169 10.41 -2.04 7.65
C GLY A 169 10.56 -2.33 6.16
N VAL A 170 9.47 -2.66 5.48
CA VAL A 170 9.48 -2.89 4.03
C VAL A 170 9.78 -1.61 3.26
N THR A 171 9.21 -0.46 3.66
CA THR A 171 9.54 0.84 3.02
C THR A 171 11.04 1.13 3.11
N ILE A 172 11.66 0.92 4.27
CA ILE A 172 13.10 1.14 4.48
C ILE A 172 13.91 0.18 3.60
N ILE A 173 13.57 -1.11 3.60
CA ILE A 173 14.25 -2.13 2.77
C ILE A 173 14.15 -1.77 1.29
N LEU A 174 12.95 -1.45 0.78
CA LEU A 174 12.75 -1.07 -0.62
C LEU A 174 13.52 0.21 -0.96
N THR A 175 13.57 1.19 -0.06
CA THR A 175 14.35 2.42 -0.26
C THR A 175 15.83 2.10 -0.44
N ILE A 176 16.40 1.28 0.43
CA ILE A 176 17.82 0.86 0.35
C ILE A 176 18.08 0.12 -0.96
N ILE A 177 17.21 -0.82 -1.34
CA ILE A 177 17.35 -1.58 -2.59
C ILE A 177 17.31 -0.63 -3.79
N VAL A 178 16.30 0.24 -3.90
CA VAL A 178 16.13 1.14 -5.04
C VAL A 178 17.32 2.09 -5.18
N ILE A 179 17.81 2.67 -4.08
CA ILE A 179 19.01 3.53 -4.10
C ILE A 179 20.24 2.73 -4.53
N THR A 180 20.43 1.52 -3.98
CA THR A 180 21.58 0.66 -4.32
C THR A 180 21.57 0.31 -5.81
N VAL A 181 20.43 -0.15 -6.34
CA VAL A 181 20.34 -0.50 -7.76
C VAL A 181 20.51 0.75 -8.64
N ALA A 182 19.97 1.92 -8.25
CA ALA A 182 20.17 3.17 -8.97
C ALA A 182 21.65 3.57 -9.05
N THR A 183 22.40 3.47 -7.94
CA THR A 183 23.84 3.80 -7.91
C THR A 183 24.70 2.80 -8.69
N VAL A 184 24.40 1.50 -8.62
CA VAL A 184 25.12 0.46 -9.40
C VAL A 184 24.87 0.64 -10.89
N THR A 185 23.64 0.94 -11.28
CA THR A 185 23.28 1.19 -12.69
C THR A 185 23.98 2.43 -13.24
N ASP A 186 24.15 3.46 -12.40
CA ASP A 186 24.89 4.67 -12.76
C ASP A 186 26.38 4.39 -13.01
N ARG A 187 27.00 3.53 -12.19
CA ARG A 187 28.42 3.19 -12.33
C ARG A 187 28.75 2.36 -13.58
N ASN A 188 27.75 1.65 -14.12
CA ASN A 188 27.89 0.79 -15.28
C ASN A 188 27.53 1.48 -16.62
N ARG A 189 27.21 2.78 -16.60
CA ARG A 189 26.90 3.61 -17.78
C ARG A 189 27.96 4.66 -18.02
#